data_AF-A0A7Y5K758-F1
#
_entry.id   AF-A0A7Y5K758-F1
#
_cell.length_a   1.000
_cell.length_b   1.000
_cell.length_c   1.000
_cell.angle_alpha   90.00
_cell.angle_beta   90.00
_cell.angle_gamma   90.00
#
_symmetry.space_group_name_H-M   'P 1'
#
loop_
_entity.id
_entity.type
_entity.pdbx_description
1 polymer ?
#
loop_
_entity_poly.entity_id
_entity_poly.type
_entity_poly.pdbx_seq_one_letter_code
_entity_poly.pdbx_strand_id
1 'polypeptide(L)'
;MLPLFENSKTKVLHYTTGFPNWRNGEKSLQLNSDPGAHFSYSGEGFVLLQKVIEHVSKQTMQAFVALRVFVPLGMTASSFVWRENYAAELAEAHGPLGELEERPRMTEGNAAFSLYTTAKDYGVFLAAMLNQQILPRNSFAQMLKPQVQLPARWGDRSGQKAEGFYWGLGWGLQRTKMSESFWHWGDNGPYKCYVVGYPEQKRGLVFFTNSAHGLELASELVWRLWRDDQAALLQWLGYEAYNSASAILAQTARKKGVSAALAQFHELRQANSSYHLNESAVNELGYLMMRMHRMEDALQLFQLNVESFPASWNVYDSYAEAQLRNGNRELAAENYAKSLALNANNSGAKQILSQLRPAKSRLGNAHFTLKGYAQARLVILAGSFNDWSDLHTLLVKEGEEWTCHLELPAGKHFYKFVVDGKWIVDPDNPHAENDGDGNANSVLIVE
;
A
#
# COMPACT_ATOMS: atom_id res chain seq x y z
N MET A 1 -10.32 -0.54 -30.92
CA MET A 1 -9.01 -0.34 -30.23
C MET A 1 -8.20 0.82 -30.81
N LEU A 2 -8.22 1.10 -32.12
CA LEU A 2 -7.43 2.16 -32.77
C LEU A 2 -7.77 3.64 -32.41
N PRO A 3 -9.02 4.06 -32.13
CA PRO A 3 -9.31 5.47 -31.79
C PRO A 3 -8.75 5.91 -30.43
N LEU A 4 -8.46 4.94 -29.54
CA LEU A 4 -7.78 5.18 -28.26
C LEU A 4 -6.29 5.50 -28.45
N PHE A 5 -5.65 5.12 -29.57
CA PHE A 5 -4.19 5.18 -29.74
C PHE A 5 -3.65 6.55 -30.19
N GLU A 6 -4.41 7.30 -30.99
CA GLU A 6 -3.96 8.60 -31.52
C GLU A 6 -3.86 9.69 -30.42
N ASN A 7 -4.66 9.56 -29.34
CA ASN A 7 -4.69 10.51 -28.23
C ASN A 7 -4.04 9.99 -26.93
N SER A 8 -3.43 8.79 -26.90
CA SER A 8 -3.01 8.12 -25.63
C SER A 8 -1.51 7.98 -25.36
N LYS A 9 -0.61 8.11 -26.35
CA LYS A 9 0.82 7.80 -26.15
C LYS A 9 1.47 8.66 -25.05
N THR A 10 1.18 9.95 -25.02
CA THR A 10 1.67 10.86 -23.97
C THR A 10 0.93 10.69 -22.66
N LYS A 11 -0.38 10.38 -22.70
CA LYS A 11 -1.22 10.22 -21.50
C LYS A 11 -0.73 9.15 -20.55
N VAL A 12 -0.11 8.08 -21.06
CA VAL A 12 0.55 7.07 -20.22
C VAL A 12 1.69 7.69 -19.41
N LEU A 13 2.56 8.46 -20.07
CA LEU A 13 3.76 9.04 -19.45
C LEU A 13 3.43 10.09 -18.38
N HIS A 14 2.25 10.71 -18.46
CA HIS A 14 1.78 11.67 -17.46
C HIS A 14 0.54 11.22 -16.67
N TYR A 15 0.28 9.91 -16.65
CA TYR A 15 -0.72 9.29 -15.78
C TYR A 15 -2.13 9.87 -15.89
N THR A 16 -2.63 10.10 -17.11
CA THR A 16 -4.01 10.57 -17.34
C THR A 16 -4.80 9.63 -18.25
N THR A 17 -4.43 8.34 -18.29
CA THR A 17 -5.15 7.35 -19.11
C THR A 17 -6.52 6.99 -18.55
N GLY A 18 -6.74 7.18 -17.25
CA GLY A 18 -7.89 6.63 -16.52
C GLY A 18 -7.71 5.17 -16.11
N PHE A 19 -6.54 4.56 -16.37
CA PHE A 19 -6.26 3.19 -15.93
C PHE A 19 -6.08 3.10 -14.40
N PRO A 20 -6.43 1.96 -13.79
CA PRO A 20 -6.06 1.67 -12.41
C PRO A 20 -4.55 1.53 -12.26
N ASN A 21 -4.08 1.51 -11.00
CA ASN A 21 -2.67 1.23 -10.76
C ASN A 21 -2.30 -0.18 -11.21
N TRP A 22 -3.09 -1.16 -10.74
CA TRP A 22 -3.01 -2.57 -11.08
C TRP A 22 -4.43 -3.12 -11.27
N ARG A 23 -4.62 -4.07 -12.19
CA ARG A 23 -5.89 -4.79 -12.33
C ARG A 23 -6.09 -5.79 -11.18
N ASN A 24 -7.32 -5.91 -10.68
CA ASN A 24 -7.66 -6.82 -9.58
C ASN A 24 -7.96 -8.24 -10.09
N GLY A 25 -7.04 -8.86 -10.84
CA GLY A 25 -7.22 -10.21 -11.40
C GLY A 25 -8.27 -10.32 -12.53
N GLU A 26 -8.98 -9.23 -12.85
CA GLU A 26 -9.89 -9.18 -13.99
C GLU A 26 -9.15 -9.39 -15.31
N LYS A 27 -9.76 -10.16 -16.23
CA LYS A 27 -9.17 -10.43 -17.55
C LYS A 27 -9.15 -9.17 -18.44
N SER A 28 -10.11 -8.26 -18.28
CA SER A 28 -10.21 -7.01 -19.05
C SER A 28 -9.73 -5.81 -18.24
N LEU A 29 -8.94 -4.94 -18.85
CA LEU A 29 -8.55 -3.66 -18.24
C LEU A 29 -9.73 -2.68 -18.25
N GLN A 30 -10.23 -2.32 -17.07
CA GLN A 30 -11.29 -1.34 -16.89
C GLN A 30 -10.72 0.06 -16.64
N LEU A 31 -11.46 1.09 -17.04
CA LEU A 31 -11.12 2.49 -16.73
C LEU A 31 -11.76 2.89 -15.40
N ASN A 32 -10.97 3.52 -14.53
CA ASN A 32 -11.46 4.19 -13.32
C ASN A 32 -12.10 5.55 -13.65
N SER A 33 -11.73 6.14 -14.78
CA SER A 33 -12.21 7.46 -15.21
C SER A 33 -11.95 7.71 -16.69
N ASP A 34 -12.55 8.78 -17.22
CA ASP A 34 -12.34 9.19 -18.61
C ASP A 34 -10.88 9.61 -18.86
N PRO A 35 -10.26 9.18 -19.98
CA PRO A 35 -8.90 9.57 -20.32
C PRO A 35 -8.73 11.10 -20.41
N GLY A 36 -7.79 11.64 -19.65
CA GLY A 36 -7.50 13.07 -19.55
C GLY A 36 -8.21 13.79 -18.41
N ALA A 37 -9.18 13.16 -17.73
CA ALA A 37 -9.98 13.81 -16.70
C ALA A 37 -9.15 14.22 -15.47
N HIS A 38 -8.25 13.36 -15.01
CA HIS A 38 -7.37 13.64 -13.87
C HIS A 38 -6.11 12.76 -13.87
N PHE A 39 -5.16 13.14 -13.02
CA PHE A 39 -4.00 12.32 -12.70
C PHE A 39 -4.42 11.06 -11.93
N SER A 40 -4.00 9.89 -12.41
CA SER A 40 -4.16 8.59 -11.78
C SER A 40 -2.93 7.74 -12.08
N TYR A 41 -2.05 7.59 -11.09
CA TYR A 41 -0.82 6.80 -11.22
C TYR A 41 -1.14 5.37 -11.64
N SER A 42 -0.42 4.86 -12.65
CA SER A 42 -0.79 3.61 -13.32
C SER A 42 0.40 2.76 -13.76
N GLY A 43 0.69 1.71 -12.98
CA GLY A 43 1.56 0.61 -13.40
C GLY A 43 1.05 -0.08 -14.66
N GLU A 44 -0.27 -0.30 -14.77
CA GLU A 44 -0.93 -0.83 -15.98
C GLU A 44 -0.62 0.00 -17.24
N GLY A 45 -0.60 1.33 -17.11
CA GLY A 45 -0.21 2.22 -18.19
C GLY A 45 1.22 1.94 -18.68
N PHE A 46 2.17 1.77 -17.76
CA PHE A 46 3.56 1.44 -18.11
C PHE A 46 3.72 0.02 -18.66
N VAL A 47 2.93 -0.95 -18.20
CA VAL A 47 2.87 -2.29 -18.80
C VAL A 47 2.34 -2.23 -20.23
N LEU A 48 1.31 -1.42 -20.50
CA LEU A 48 0.83 -1.20 -21.87
C LEU A 48 1.92 -0.58 -22.74
N LEU A 49 2.62 0.44 -22.23
CA LEU A 49 3.72 1.08 -22.96
C LEU A 49 4.86 0.10 -23.25
N GLN A 50 5.20 -0.77 -22.30
CA GLN A 50 6.13 -1.88 -22.54
C GLN A 50 5.66 -2.75 -23.70
N LYS A 51 4.40 -3.21 -23.70
CA LYS A 51 3.88 -4.05 -24.80
C LYS A 51 3.92 -3.35 -26.15
N VAL A 52 3.70 -2.03 -26.20
CA VAL A 52 3.87 -1.23 -27.42
C VAL A 52 5.34 -1.22 -27.85
N ILE A 53 6.28 -0.97 -26.94
CA ILE A 53 7.72 -0.99 -27.22
C ILE A 53 8.14 -2.36 -27.75
N GLU A 54 7.75 -3.44 -27.08
CA GLU A 54 8.07 -4.82 -27.49
C GLU A 54 7.48 -5.15 -28.86
N HIS A 55 6.23 -4.76 -29.10
CA HIS A 55 5.56 -4.99 -30.38
C HIS A 55 6.23 -4.26 -31.55
N VAL A 56 6.60 -2.99 -31.36
CA VAL A 56 7.21 -2.15 -32.41
C VAL A 56 8.67 -2.53 -32.64
N SER A 57 9.43 -2.72 -31.57
CA SER A 57 10.88 -3.01 -31.66
C SER A 57 11.20 -4.46 -31.97
N LYS A 58 10.26 -5.39 -31.72
CA LYS A 58 10.49 -6.84 -31.73
C LYS A 58 11.57 -7.30 -30.74
N GLN A 59 11.83 -6.49 -29.70
CA GLN A 59 12.77 -6.78 -28.62
C GLN A 59 12.01 -6.91 -27.31
N THR A 60 12.49 -7.75 -26.38
CA THR A 60 11.99 -7.71 -25.00
C THR A 60 12.36 -6.38 -24.35
N MET A 61 11.63 -5.96 -23.30
CA MET A 61 11.96 -4.74 -22.56
C MET A 61 13.42 -4.72 -22.08
N GLN A 62 13.90 -5.85 -21.56
CA GLN A 62 15.29 -6.01 -21.13
C GLN A 62 16.29 -5.74 -22.27
N ALA A 63 16.08 -6.37 -23.43
CA ALA A 63 16.98 -6.20 -24.58
C ALA A 63 16.91 -4.78 -25.15
N PHE A 64 15.71 -4.20 -25.23
CA PHE A 64 15.47 -2.88 -25.77
C PHE A 64 16.21 -1.78 -24.99
N VAL A 65 16.09 -1.80 -23.65
CA VAL A 65 16.73 -0.82 -22.77
C VAL A 65 18.23 -1.09 -22.61
N ALA A 66 18.65 -2.35 -22.58
CA ALA A 66 20.08 -2.68 -22.52
C ALA A 66 20.84 -2.06 -23.71
N LEU A 67 20.30 -2.17 -24.92
CA LEU A 67 20.93 -1.63 -26.13
C LEU A 67 20.94 -0.10 -26.18
N ARG A 68 19.93 0.56 -25.62
CA ARG A 68 19.72 2.01 -25.76
C ARG A 68 20.18 2.85 -24.58
N VAL A 69 20.28 2.25 -23.40
CA VAL A 69 20.59 2.95 -22.16
C VAL A 69 21.73 2.25 -21.43
N PHE A 70 21.60 0.97 -21.07
CA PHE A 70 22.56 0.36 -20.16
C PHE A 70 23.95 0.22 -20.78
N VAL A 71 24.05 -0.34 -21.99
CA VAL A 71 25.35 -0.53 -22.67
C VAL A 71 25.99 0.81 -23.04
N PRO A 72 25.30 1.77 -23.69
CA PRO A 72 25.91 3.06 -24.03
C PRO A 72 26.39 3.87 -22.82
N LEU A 73 25.74 3.72 -21.67
CA LEU A 73 26.10 4.43 -20.43
C LEU A 73 27.00 3.59 -19.50
N GLY A 74 27.35 2.36 -19.86
CA GLY A 74 28.17 1.48 -19.03
C GLY A 74 27.51 1.06 -17.71
N MET A 75 26.17 0.99 -17.66
CA MET A 75 25.39 0.53 -16.50
C MET A 75 25.38 -1.01 -16.42
N THR A 76 26.52 -1.61 -16.11
CA THR A 76 26.73 -3.06 -16.16
C THR A 76 26.02 -3.82 -15.04
N ALA A 77 25.64 -3.14 -13.96
CA ALA A 77 24.91 -3.71 -12.83
C ALA A 77 23.38 -3.50 -12.95
N SER A 78 22.87 -3.15 -14.14
CA SER A 78 21.45 -2.86 -14.37
C SER A 78 20.74 -3.91 -15.24
N SER A 79 19.55 -4.32 -14.82
CA SER A 79 18.73 -5.34 -15.48
C SER A 79 17.27 -5.28 -15.04
N PHE A 80 16.31 -5.48 -15.94
CA PHE A 80 14.90 -5.69 -15.63
C PHE A 80 14.57 -7.12 -15.19
N VAL A 81 15.52 -8.05 -15.36
CA VAL A 81 15.38 -9.46 -14.95
C VAL A 81 16.49 -9.84 -13.98
N TRP A 82 16.19 -10.79 -13.11
CA TRP A 82 17.14 -11.37 -12.18
C TRP A 82 18.33 -11.98 -12.93
N ARG A 83 19.52 -11.85 -12.35
CA ARG A 83 20.74 -12.52 -12.80
C ARG A 83 21.37 -13.20 -11.60
N GLU A 84 21.80 -14.45 -11.74
CA GLU A 84 22.34 -15.21 -10.60
C GLU A 84 23.59 -14.57 -9.98
N ASN A 85 24.36 -13.80 -10.74
CA ASN A 85 25.50 -13.06 -10.21
C ASN A 85 25.10 -11.92 -9.23
N TYR A 86 23.82 -11.57 -9.12
CA TYR A 86 23.32 -10.62 -8.11
C TYR A 86 23.18 -11.24 -6.73
N ALA A 87 23.13 -12.58 -6.61
CA ALA A 87 22.90 -13.24 -5.33
C ALA A 87 23.93 -12.83 -4.24
N ALA A 88 25.17 -12.52 -4.64
CA ALA A 88 26.23 -12.10 -3.72
C ALA A 88 26.23 -10.58 -3.41
N GLU A 89 25.51 -9.77 -4.19
CA GLU A 89 25.55 -8.30 -4.11
C GLU A 89 24.20 -7.67 -3.76
N LEU A 90 23.12 -8.46 -3.77
CA LEU A 90 21.78 -7.98 -3.47
C LEU A 90 21.70 -7.53 -2.00
N ALA A 91 21.24 -6.30 -1.77
CA ALA A 91 20.95 -5.83 -0.42
C ALA A 91 19.72 -6.56 0.13
N GLU A 92 19.82 -7.18 1.31
CA GLU A 92 18.70 -7.93 1.91
C GLU A 92 17.52 -7.04 2.25
N ALA A 93 16.30 -7.41 1.86
CA ALA A 93 15.12 -6.60 2.10
C ALA A 93 14.69 -6.66 3.58
N HIS A 94 14.48 -5.51 4.22
CA HIS A 94 14.01 -5.40 5.59
C HIS A 94 12.59 -4.82 5.64
N GLY A 95 11.67 -5.58 6.22
CA GLY A 95 10.30 -5.18 6.45
C GLY A 95 10.16 -4.03 7.47
N PRO A 96 8.93 -3.63 7.79
CA PRO A 96 8.65 -2.54 8.71
C PRO A 96 9.28 -2.70 10.11
N LEU A 97 9.52 -3.92 10.58
CA LEU A 97 10.08 -4.20 11.90
C LEU A 97 11.58 -4.48 11.87
N GLY A 98 12.18 -4.52 10.67
CA GLY A 98 13.56 -4.93 10.46
C GLY A 98 13.72 -6.44 10.26
N GLU A 99 12.62 -7.18 10.14
CA GLU A 99 12.59 -8.57 9.71
C GLU A 99 13.06 -8.71 8.26
N LEU A 100 13.72 -9.83 7.94
CA LEU A 100 14.11 -10.11 6.55
C LEU A 100 12.89 -10.54 5.73
N GLU A 101 12.74 -9.95 4.54
CA GLU A 101 11.71 -10.32 3.57
C GLU A 101 12.34 -10.85 2.28
N GLU A 102 11.97 -12.07 1.90
CA GLU A 102 12.31 -12.60 0.59
C GLU A 102 11.48 -11.92 -0.51
N ARG A 103 12.10 -11.69 -1.66
CA ARG A 103 11.45 -11.07 -2.82
C ARG A 103 11.54 -11.99 -4.04
N PRO A 104 10.47 -12.06 -4.86
CA PRO A 104 10.49 -12.90 -6.05
C PRO A 104 11.58 -12.44 -7.02
N ARG A 105 12.29 -13.42 -7.60
CA ARG A 105 13.26 -13.19 -8.66
C ARG A 105 12.52 -13.00 -9.97
N MET A 106 12.63 -11.80 -10.56
CA MET A 106 11.89 -11.48 -11.79
C MET A 106 12.51 -12.20 -12.99
N THR A 107 11.76 -13.10 -13.61
CA THR A 107 12.18 -13.82 -14.83
C THR A 107 11.82 -13.04 -16.10
N GLU A 108 10.82 -12.17 -16.03
CA GLU A 108 10.41 -11.27 -17.10
C GLU A 108 10.52 -9.80 -16.66
N GLY A 109 10.87 -8.93 -17.61
CA GLY A 109 10.96 -7.51 -17.35
C GLY A 109 9.58 -6.88 -17.23
N ASN A 110 9.40 -6.02 -16.23
CA ASN A 110 8.23 -5.17 -16.06
C ASN A 110 8.70 -3.70 -15.96
N ALA A 111 8.32 -2.90 -16.96
CA ALA A 111 8.71 -1.50 -17.08
C ALA A 111 8.28 -0.63 -15.89
N ALA A 112 7.27 -1.04 -15.13
CA ALA A 112 6.76 -0.28 -14.00
C ALA A 112 7.55 -0.49 -12.70
N PHE A 113 8.23 -1.63 -12.49
CA PHE A 113 8.83 -1.93 -11.18
C PHE A 113 10.05 -2.86 -11.12
N SER A 114 10.44 -3.58 -12.18
CA SER A 114 11.36 -4.73 -12.05
C SER A 114 12.86 -4.41 -12.25
N LEU A 115 13.25 -3.13 -12.25
CA LEU A 115 14.65 -2.75 -12.46
C LEU A 115 15.51 -3.08 -11.24
N TYR A 116 16.43 -4.03 -11.39
CA TYR A 116 17.61 -4.19 -10.55
C TYR A 116 18.69 -3.23 -11.03
N THR A 117 19.27 -2.45 -10.11
CA THR A 117 20.33 -1.49 -10.40
C THR A 117 21.08 -1.10 -9.12
N THR A 118 22.09 -0.24 -9.25
CA THR A 118 22.83 0.34 -8.11
C THR A 118 22.70 1.86 -8.12
N ALA A 119 22.95 2.50 -6.97
CA ALA A 119 23.07 3.96 -6.88
C ALA A 119 24.07 4.53 -7.90
N LYS A 120 25.17 3.80 -8.15
CA LYS A 120 26.21 4.20 -9.11
C LYS A 120 25.67 4.20 -10.54
N ASP A 121 25.10 3.09 -11.00
CA ASP A 121 24.57 2.97 -12.37
C ASP A 121 23.46 3.98 -12.63
N TYR A 122 22.49 4.09 -11.71
CA TYR A 122 21.39 5.04 -11.86
C TYR A 122 21.88 6.50 -11.75
N GLY A 123 22.95 6.75 -10.97
CA GLY A 123 23.65 8.03 -10.94
C GLY A 123 24.26 8.40 -12.30
N VAL A 124 24.84 7.44 -13.02
CA VAL A 124 25.34 7.65 -14.40
C VAL A 124 24.18 8.00 -15.35
N PHE A 125 23.05 7.29 -15.25
CA PHE A 125 21.85 7.61 -16.00
C PHE A 125 21.35 9.03 -15.72
N LEU A 126 21.25 9.42 -14.45
CA LEU A 126 20.82 10.76 -14.05
C LEU A 126 21.78 11.85 -14.54
N ALA A 127 23.09 11.60 -14.47
CA ALA A 127 24.10 12.52 -14.99
C ALA A 127 23.99 12.67 -16.51
N ALA A 128 23.79 11.58 -17.26
CA ALA A 128 23.59 11.62 -18.71
C ALA A 128 22.29 12.36 -19.09
N MET A 129 21.22 12.22 -18.29
CA MET A 129 19.98 12.98 -18.44
C MET A 129 20.19 14.49 -18.24
N LEU A 130 20.83 14.89 -17.12
CA LEU A 130 21.11 16.31 -16.81
C LEU A 130 22.05 16.95 -17.85
N ASN A 131 22.95 16.16 -18.45
CA ASN A 131 23.82 16.60 -19.53
C ASN A 131 23.20 16.44 -20.93
N GLN A 132 21.93 16.03 -21.03
CA GLN A 132 21.17 15.88 -22.29
C GLN A 132 21.87 14.96 -23.31
N GLN A 133 22.49 13.88 -22.83
CA GLN A 133 23.22 12.92 -23.67
C GLN A 133 22.34 11.77 -24.20
N ILE A 134 21.13 11.61 -23.65
CA ILE A 134 20.23 10.49 -23.98
C ILE A 134 19.12 10.91 -24.95
N LEU A 135 18.60 12.13 -24.82
CA LEU A 135 17.47 12.63 -25.58
C LEU A 135 17.84 13.88 -26.38
N PRO A 136 17.26 14.07 -27.58
CA PRO A 136 17.33 15.36 -28.27
C PRO A 136 16.81 16.49 -27.38
N ARG A 137 17.40 17.68 -27.50
CA ARG A 137 17.08 18.86 -26.68
C ARG A 137 15.58 19.15 -26.59
N ASN A 138 14.85 19.05 -27.71
CA ASN A 138 13.40 19.27 -27.74
C ASN A 138 12.63 18.21 -26.95
N SER A 139 13.01 16.94 -27.06
CA SER A 139 12.37 15.85 -26.30
C SER A 139 12.65 15.97 -24.81
N PHE A 140 13.88 16.34 -24.43
CA PHE A 140 14.22 16.61 -23.03
C PHE A 140 13.39 17.78 -22.46
N ALA A 141 13.24 18.86 -23.22
CA ALA A 141 12.41 19.99 -22.81
C ALA A 141 10.92 19.61 -22.67
N GLN A 142 10.37 18.79 -23.57
CA GLN A 142 8.99 18.30 -23.45
C GLN A 142 8.80 17.38 -22.24
N MET A 143 9.79 16.54 -21.94
CA MET A 143 9.77 15.61 -20.82
C MET A 143 9.62 16.34 -19.48
N LEU A 144 10.29 17.48 -19.31
CA LEU A 144 10.24 18.29 -18.08
C LEU A 144 9.22 19.45 -18.14
N LYS A 145 8.40 19.51 -19.19
CA LYS A 145 7.29 20.47 -19.26
C LYS A 145 6.10 19.93 -18.44
N PRO A 146 5.46 20.74 -17.57
CA PRO A 146 4.23 20.35 -16.89
C PRO A 146 3.14 19.90 -17.87
N GLN A 147 2.66 18.66 -17.73
CA GLN A 147 1.56 18.10 -18.51
C GLN A 147 0.25 18.10 -17.72
N VAL A 148 0.33 17.81 -16.42
CA VAL A 148 -0.82 17.78 -15.51
C VAL A 148 -0.42 18.29 -14.13
N GLN A 149 -1.31 19.05 -13.48
CA GLN A 149 -1.14 19.46 -12.08
C GLN A 149 -1.61 18.35 -11.13
N LEU A 150 -0.80 18.08 -10.11
CA LEU A 150 -1.04 17.00 -9.16
C LEU A 150 -2.17 17.35 -8.17
N PRO A 151 -2.89 16.33 -7.67
CA PRO A 151 -3.89 16.52 -6.62
C PRO A 151 -3.26 17.08 -5.33
N ALA A 152 -4.06 17.60 -4.39
CA ALA A 152 -3.57 18.23 -3.16
C ALA A 152 -2.68 17.31 -2.31
N ARG A 153 -2.95 16.01 -2.34
CA ARG A 153 -2.11 14.95 -1.75
C ARG A 153 -2.21 13.68 -2.59
N TRP A 154 -1.30 12.74 -2.37
CA TRP A 154 -1.37 11.42 -2.96
C TRP A 154 -2.70 10.74 -2.67
N GLY A 155 -3.30 10.15 -3.71
CA GLY A 155 -4.59 9.47 -3.62
C GLY A 155 -5.82 10.38 -3.45
N ASP A 156 -5.66 11.71 -3.37
CA ASP A 156 -6.81 12.62 -3.26
C ASP A 156 -7.63 12.67 -4.55
N ARG A 157 -8.95 12.52 -4.38
CA ARG A 157 -9.97 12.53 -5.43
C ARG A 157 -10.95 13.69 -5.30
N SER A 158 -10.75 14.60 -4.35
CA SER A 158 -11.61 15.77 -4.11
C SER A 158 -11.59 16.79 -5.26
N GLY A 159 -10.58 16.69 -6.13
CA GLY A 159 -10.34 17.65 -7.21
C GLY A 159 -9.42 18.81 -6.81
N GLN A 160 -9.11 18.97 -5.52
CA GLN A 160 -8.14 19.95 -5.05
C GLN A 160 -6.75 19.67 -5.64
N LYS A 161 -6.00 20.74 -5.90
CA LYS A 161 -4.69 20.68 -6.57
C LYS A 161 -3.59 21.21 -5.67
N ALA A 162 -2.43 20.56 -5.73
CA ALA A 162 -1.25 21.01 -5.01
C ALA A 162 -0.56 22.15 -5.79
N GLU A 163 -0.19 23.22 -5.10
CA GLU A 163 0.57 24.33 -5.67
C GLU A 163 2.01 23.89 -5.92
N GLY A 164 2.57 24.18 -7.10
CA GLY A 164 3.96 23.87 -7.42
C GLY A 164 4.26 22.41 -7.77
N PHE A 165 3.26 21.52 -7.75
CA PHE A 165 3.43 20.09 -8.03
C PHE A 165 2.74 19.67 -9.33
N TYR A 166 3.52 19.08 -10.25
CA TYR A 166 3.07 18.67 -11.57
C TYR A 166 3.65 17.30 -11.95
N TRP A 167 3.14 16.73 -13.02
CA TRP A 167 3.76 15.60 -13.70
C TRP A 167 4.15 15.98 -15.13
N GLY A 168 5.38 15.66 -15.52
CA GLY A 168 5.92 15.78 -16.87
C GLY A 168 5.66 14.50 -17.67
N LEU A 169 6.56 14.13 -18.58
CA LEU A 169 6.52 12.82 -19.25
C LEU A 169 7.46 11.86 -18.51
N GLY A 170 6.90 11.05 -17.61
CA GLY A 170 7.62 10.04 -16.84
C GLY A 170 8.29 10.55 -15.55
N TRP A 171 8.19 11.84 -15.24
CA TRP A 171 8.79 12.45 -14.05
C TRP A 171 7.80 13.33 -13.30
N GLY A 172 7.82 13.26 -11.97
CA GLY A 172 7.23 14.30 -11.14
C GLY A 172 8.03 15.59 -11.25
N LEU A 173 7.37 16.73 -11.14
CA LEU A 173 7.97 18.05 -11.22
C LEU A 173 7.58 18.85 -9.98
N GLN A 174 8.55 19.48 -9.35
CA GLN A 174 8.33 20.40 -8.25
C GLN A 174 8.91 21.77 -8.62
N ARG A 175 8.08 22.80 -8.41
CA ARG A 175 8.46 24.20 -8.56
C ARG A 175 8.31 24.88 -7.22
N THR A 176 9.43 25.31 -6.67
CA THR A 176 9.47 26.14 -5.47
C THR A 176 9.88 27.56 -5.85
N LYS A 177 9.89 28.49 -4.88
CA LYS A 177 10.48 29.81 -5.09
C LYS A 177 12.00 29.76 -5.33
N MET A 178 12.66 28.66 -4.97
CA MET A 178 14.12 28.52 -4.99
C MET A 178 14.62 27.65 -6.14
N SER A 179 13.83 26.69 -6.59
CA SER A 179 14.27 25.62 -7.49
C SER A 179 13.14 25.08 -8.36
N GLU A 180 13.52 24.63 -9.56
CA GLU A 180 12.73 23.68 -10.34
C GLU A 180 13.45 22.33 -10.35
N SER A 181 12.77 21.30 -9.89
CA SER A 181 13.31 19.93 -9.84
C SER A 181 12.38 18.94 -10.54
N PHE A 182 12.98 17.86 -11.02
CA PHE A 182 12.24 16.66 -11.41
C PHE A 182 12.59 15.52 -10.47
N TRP A 183 11.64 14.65 -10.21
CA TRP A 183 11.77 13.62 -9.19
C TRP A 183 10.97 12.36 -9.52
N HIS A 184 11.38 11.26 -8.91
CA HIS A 184 10.62 10.02 -8.88
C HIS A 184 10.97 9.26 -7.60
N TRP A 185 10.04 8.44 -7.13
CA TRP A 185 10.26 7.51 -6.00
C TRP A 185 9.95 6.08 -6.45
N GLY A 186 10.40 5.11 -5.68
CA GLY A 186 10.02 3.72 -5.82
C GLY A 186 9.64 3.15 -4.46
N ASP A 187 8.53 2.45 -4.44
CA ASP A 187 8.06 1.70 -3.29
C ASP A 187 7.73 0.27 -3.72
N ASN A 188 8.70 -0.62 -3.49
CA ASN A 188 8.51 -2.05 -3.56
C ASN A 188 8.62 -2.61 -2.14
N GLY A 189 7.78 -2.14 -1.22
CA GLY A 189 7.72 -2.63 0.17
C GLY A 189 9.05 -2.41 0.91
N PRO A 190 9.82 -3.45 1.24
CA PRO A 190 11.12 -3.35 1.89
C PRO A 190 12.22 -2.67 1.04
N TYR A 191 12.02 -2.49 -0.27
CA TYR A 191 12.92 -1.68 -1.09
C TYR A 191 12.29 -0.33 -1.40
N LYS A 192 13.02 0.74 -1.06
CA LYS A 192 12.63 2.09 -1.43
C LYS A 192 13.75 2.80 -2.18
N CYS A 193 13.38 3.67 -3.11
CA CYS A 193 14.34 4.54 -3.79
C CYS A 193 13.77 5.93 -4.02
N TYR A 194 14.66 6.88 -4.19
CA TYR A 194 14.31 8.24 -4.54
C TYR A 194 15.38 8.83 -5.45
N VAL A 195 14.91 9.61 -6.41
CA VAL A 195 15.75 10.40 -7.29
C VAL A 195 15.17 11.80 -7.41
N VAL A 196 16.07 12.80 -7.37
CA VAL A 196 15.75 14.19 -7.70
C VAL A 196 16.87 14.78 -8.54
N GLY A 197 16.52 15.54 -9.57
CA GLY A 197 17.45 16.23 -10.45
C GLY A 197 17.07 17.69 -10.63
N TYR A 198 18.10 18.53 -10.75
CA TYR A 198 18.00 19.98 -10.89
C TYR A 198 18.67 20.40 -12.20
N PRO A 199 17.90 20.57 -13.30
CA PRO A 199 18.45 20.80 -14.63
C PRO A 199 19.32 22.05 -14.73
N GLU A 200 18.91 23.14 -14.09
CA GLU A 200 19.64 24.43 -14.13
C GLU A 200 21.01 24.31 -13.43
N GLN A 201 21.04 23.69 -12.26
CA GLN A 201 22.25 23.52 -11.45
C GLN A 201 23.08 22.28 -11.87
N LYS A 202 22.57 21.45 -12.79
CA LYS A 202 23.18 20.18 -13.23
C LYS A 202 23.62 19.28 -12.06
N ARG A 203 22.79 19.20 -11.03
CA ARG A 203 23.01 18.34 -9.85
C ARG A 203 21.84 17.39 -9.67
N GLY A 204 22.10 16.25 -9.05
CA GLY A 204 21.08 15.24 -8.80
C GLY A 204 21.50 14.30 -7.68
N LEU A 205 20.50 13.71 -7.03
CA LEU A 205 20.63 12.77 -5.93
C LEU A 205 19.89 11.51 -6.33
N VAL A 206 20.52 10.38 -6.11
CA VAL A 206 19.91 9.06 -6.21
C VAL A 206 20.25 8.32 -4.93
N PHE A 207 19.26 7.71 -4.30
CA PHE A 207 19.53 6.75 -3.25
C PHE A 207 18.57 5.56 -3.32
N PHE A 208 19.08 4.42 -2.87
CA PHE A 208 18.35 3.16 -2.75
C PHE A 208 18.51 2.67 -1.32
N THR A 209 17.45 2.06 -0.80
CA THR A 209 17.40 1.49 0.54
C THR A 209 16.74 0.13 0.49
N ASN A 210 17.13 -0.71 1.43
CA ASN A 210 16.60 -2.04 1.65
C ASN A 210 15.77 -2.09 2.95
N SER A 211 15.09 -0.98 3.28
CA SER A 211 14.16 -0.91 4.41
C SER A 211 12.81 -0.34 3.98
N ALA A 212 11.73 -0.89 4.52
CA ALA A 212 10.38 -0.36 4.38
C ALA A 212 10.23 1.13 4.80
N HIS A 213 11.18 1.66 5.59
CA HIS A 213 11.21 3.04 6.08
C HIS A 213 12.14 3.96 5.29
N GLY A 214 12.75 3.47 4.20
CA GLY A 214 13.84 4.16 3.54
C GLY A 214 13.52 5.56 2.99
N LEU A 215 12.26 5.83 2.60
CA LEU A 215 11.84 7.14 2.08
C LEU A 215 11.77 8.23 3.16
N GLU A 216 11.73 7.87 4.45
CA GLU A 216 11.75 8.84 5.55
C GLU A 216 13.07 9.65 5.57
N LEU A 217 14.13 9.13 4.95
CA LEU A 217 15.44 9.79 4.84
C LEU A 217 15.50 10.82 3.70
N ALA A 218 14.58 10.80 2.73
CA ALA A 218 14.73 11.55 1.48
C ALA A 218 14.86 13.04 1.70
N SER A 219 13.96 13.62 2.51
CA SER A 219 13.94 15.05 2.77
C SER A 219 15.22 15.53 3.47
N GLU A 220 15.68 14.80 4.49
CA GLU A 220 16.88 15.16 5.24
C GLU A 220 18.15 15.07 4.38
N LEU A 221 18.25 14.05 3.53
CA LEU A 221 19.40 13.91 2.62
C LEU A 221 19.49 15.09 1.64
N VAL A 222 18.36 15.50 1.05
CA VAL A 222 18.33 16.65 0.13
C VAL A 222 18.61 17.96 0.87
N TRP A 223 18.02 18.14 2.06
CA TRP A 223 18.28 19.31 2.90
C TRP A 223 19.75 19.42 3.31
N ARG A 224 20.39 18.30 3.67
CA ARG A 224 21.82 18.27 4.04
C ARG A 224 22.75 18.65 2.90
N LEU A 225 22.44 18.21 1.69
CA LEU A 225 23.26 18.47 0.51
C LEU A 225 23.07 19.89 -0.03
N TRP A 226 21.83 20.37 -0.13
CA TRP A 226 21.52 21.57 -0.91
C TRP A 226 20.65 22.61 -0.22
N ARG A 227 20.23 22.38 1.04
CA ARG A 227 19.31 23.25 1.77
C ARG A 227 18.00 23.50 1.00
N ASP A 228 17.62 22.55 0.15
CA ASP A 228 16.33 22.59 -0.53
C ASP A 228 15.32 21.74 0.25
N ASP A 229 14.10 22.25 0.36
CA ASP A 229 13.04 21.64 1.14
C ASP A 229 12.21 20.71 0.26
N GLN A 230 12.44 19.41 0.44
CA GLN A 230 11.65 18.35 -0.20
C GLN A 230 10.57 17.81 0.75
N ALA A 231 10.41 18.34 1.97
CA ALA A 231 9.46 17.82 2.96
C ALA A 231 8.03 17.88 2.43
N ALA A 232 7.66 18.96 1.73
CA ALA A 232 6.34 19.09 1.11
C ALA A 232 6.06 17.98 0.09
N LEU A 233 7.08 17.53 -0.65
CA LEU A 233 6.94 16.42 -1.59
C LEU A 233 6.74 15.08 -0.88
N LEU A 234 7.56 14.79 0.13
CA LEU A 234 7.43 13.53 0.86
C LEU A 234 6.10 13.47 1.62
N GLN A 235 5.67 14.60 2.19
CA GLN A 235 4.35 14.74 2.80
C GLN A 235 3.23 14.57 1.77
N TRP A 236 3.38 15.12 0.56
CA TRP A 236 2.43 14.89 -0.54
C TRP A 236 2.30 13.40 -0.87
N LEU A 237 3.42 12.66 -0.87
CA LEU A 237 3.46 11.20 -1.05
C LEU A 237 2.92 10.40 0.15
N GLY A 238 2.68 11.04 1.29
CA GLY A 238 2.26 10.38 2.53
C GLY A 238 3.40 9.79 3.38
N TYR A 239 4.66 10.15 3.09
CA TYR A 239 5.81 9.80 3.93
C TYR A 239 6.11 10.91 4.93
N GLU A 240 6.52 10.51 6.12
CA GLU A 240 6.97 11.43 7.16
C GLU A 240 8.50 11.51 7.19
N ALA A 241 9.03 12.60 7.77
CA ALA A 241 10.45 12.69 8.04
C ALA A 241 10.87 11.66 9.09
N TYR A 242 12.10 11.15 8.97
CA TYR A 242 12.66 10.14 9.89
C TYR A 242 12.68 10.55 11.37
N ASN A 243 12.61 11.86 11.65
CA ASN A 243 12.60 12.45 12.98
C ASN A 243 11.20 12.97 13.39
N SER A 244 10.15 12.63 12.63
CA SER A 244 8.77 12.90 13.01
C SER A 244 8.39 12.13 14.28
N ALA A 245 7.32 12.56 14.95
CA ALA A 245 6.87 11.92 16.18
C ALA A 245 6.49 10.46 15.98
N SER A 246 5.76 10.17 14.89
CA SER A 246 5.37 8.81 14.50
C SER A 246 6.57 7.94 14.13
N ALA A 247 7.56 8.47 13.40
CA ALA A 247 8.76 7.71 13.03
C ALA A 247 9.58 7.35 14.27
N ILE A 248 9.73 8.29 15.22
CA ILE A 248 10.38 8.04 16.51
C ILE A 248 9.60 7.02 17.33
N LEU A 249 8.26 7.15 17.41
CA LEU A 249 7.39 6.18 18.08
C LEU A 249 7.59 4.77 17.50
N ALA A 250 7.53 4.61 16.18
CA ALA A 250 7.73 3.34 15.50
C ALA A 250 9.15 2.79 15.71
N GLN A 251 10.18 3.65 15.65
CA GLN A 251 11.57 3.24 15.91
C GLN A 251 11.75 2.72 17.35
N THR A 252 11.22 3.43 18.33
CA THR A 252 11.30 3.02 19.74
C THR A 252 10.47 1.78 20.00
N ALA A 253 9.28 1.66 19.40
CA ALA A 253 8.44 0.46 19.51
C ALA A 253 9.17 -0.80 19.05
N ARG A 254 9.93 -0.68 17.95
CA ARG A 254 10.76 -1.77 17.41
C ARG A 254 11.95 -2.12 18.28
N LYS A 255 12.67 -1.10 18.78
CA LYS A 255 13.91 -1.30 19.54
C LYS A 255 13.70 -1.64 21.01
N LYS A 256 12.64 -1.11 21.62
CA LYS A 256 12.42 -1.12 23.08
C LYS A 256 11.01 -1.56 23.48
N GLY A 257 10.13 -1.88 22.53
CA GLY A 257 8.74 -2.25 22.79
C GLY A 257 7.77 -1.06 22.80
N VAL A 258 6.48 -1.33 22.61
CA VAL A 258 5.44 -0.29 22.48
C VAL A 258 5.29 0.51 23.77
N SER A 259 5.27 -0.12 24.95
CA SER A 259 5.13 0.62 26.22
C SER A 259 6.25 1.64 26.43
N ALA A 260 7.50 1.31 26.06
CA ALA A 260 8.61 2.26 26.11
C ALA A 260 8.46 3.39 25.09
N ALA A 261 7.90 3.09 23.91
CA ALA A 261 7.63 4.08 22.87
C ALA A 261 6.54 5.07 23.30
N LEU A 262 5.46 4.59 23.92
CA LEU A 262 4.40 5.43 24.47
C LEU A 262 4.93 6.34 25.58
N ALA A 263 5.70 5.80 26.52
CA ALA A 263 6.31 6.60 27.58
C ALA A 263 7.17 7.73 27.01
N GLN A 264 8.02 7.42 26.02
CA GLN A 264 8.84 8.43 25.33
C GLN A 264 7.99 9.45 24.59
N PHE A 265 6.93 9.03 23.90
CA PHE A 265 6.02 9.95 23.19
C PHE A 265 5.37 10.93 24.16
N HIS A 266 4.84 10.46 25.30
CA HIS A 266 4.22 11.32 26.29
C HIS A 266 5.22 12.31 26.89
N GLU A 267 6.46 11.89 27.18
CA GLU A 267 7.53 12.77 27.65
C GLU A 267 7.84 13.88 26.62
N LEU A 268 8.05 13.51 25.35
CA LEU A 268 8.36 14.46 24.29
C LEU A 268 7.20 15.42 24.00
N ARG A 269 5.95 14.95 24.06
CA ARG A 269 4.76 15.78 23.88
C ARG A 269 4.56 16.77 25.03
N GLN A 270 4.89 16.38 26.26
CA GLN A 270 4.88 17.31 27.40
C GLN A 270 5.96 18.38 27.26
N ALA A 271 7.15 18.02 26.77
CA ALA A 271 8.23 18.96 26.54
C ALA A 271 7.97 19.90 25.35
N ASN A 272 7.26 19.42 24.32
CA ASN A 272 6.91 20.20 23.14
C ASN A 272 5.48 19.93 22.69
N SER A 273 4.58 20.90 22.92
CA SER A 273 3.18 20.83 22.52
C SER A 273 2.96 20.68 21.00
N SER A 274 3.95 21.04 20.16
CA SER A 274 3.89 20.86 18.70
C SER A 274 4.26 19.45 18.23
N TYR A 275 4.61 18.54 19.16
CA TYR A 275 4.99 17.16 18.87
C TYR A 275 3.73 16.32 18.64
N HIS A 276 3.27 16.31 17.38
CA HIS A 276 2.06 15.62 16.96
C HIS A 276 2.36 14.37 16.14
N LEU A 277 1.56 13.33 16.36
CA LEU A 277 1.58 12.11 15.58
C LEU A 277 0.93 12.33 14.21
N ASN A 278 1.00 11.29 13.39
CA ASN A 278 0.21 11.11 12.18
C ASN A 278 -0.70 9.91 12.36
N GLU A 279 -1.98 10.16 12.15
CA GLU A 279 -3.03 9.17 12.38
C GLU A 279 -2.78 7.86 11.62
N SER A 280 -2.45 7.96 10.33
CA SER A 280 -2.24 6.80 9.47
C SER A 280 -1.01 6.02 9.89
N ALA A 281 0.09 6.71 10.24
CA ALA A 281 1.33 6.06 10.65
C ALA A 281 1.15 5.24 11.95
N VAL A 282 0.42 5.80 12.92
CA VAL A 282 0.10 5.08 14.18
C VAL A 282 -0.84 3.91 13.90
N ASN A 283 -1.82 4.09 13.01
CA ASN A 283 -2.77 3.05 12.63
C ASN A 283 -2.07 1.84 12.00
N GLU A 284 -1.17 2.10 11.04
CA GLU A 284 -0.36 1.07 10.37
C GLU A 284 0.53 0.32 11.36
N LEU A 285 1.12 1.04 12.34
CA LEU A 285 1.90 0.42 13.41
C LEU A 285 1.03 -0.49 14.29
N GLY A 286 -0.21 -0.10 14.59
CA GLY A 286 -1.18 -0.92 15.32
C GLY A 286 -1.52 -2.23 14.58
N TYR A 287 -1.87 -2.14 13.29
CA TYR A 287 -2.14 -3.31 12.47
C TYR A 287 -0.92 -4.21 12.28
N LEU A 288 0.29 -3.63 12.21
CA LEU A 288 1.53 -4.38 12.19
C LEU A 288 1.70 -5.22 13.48
N MET A 289 1.42 -4.65 14.66
CA MET A 289 1.43 -5.41 15.91
C MET A 289 0.40 -6.54 15.92
N MET A 290 -0.79 -6.34 15.32
CA MET A 290 -1.79 -7.41 15.18
C MET A 290 -1.29 -8.56 14.31
N ARG A 291 -0.67 -8.26 13.16
CA ARG A 291 -0.08 -9.28 12.27
C ARG A 291 1.04 -10.07 12.95
N MET A 292 1.74 -9.47 13.90
CA MET A 292 2.73 -10.14 14.75
C MET A 292 2.14 -10.95 15.91
N HIS A 293 0.81 -11.04 16.02
CA HIS A 293 0.12 -11.62 17.19
C HIS A 293 0.40 -10.89 18.52
N ARG A 294 0.82 -9.62 18.47
CA ARG A 294 1.06 -8.75 19.64
C ARG A 294 -0.17 -7.89 19.93
N MET A 295 -1.27 -8.54 20.29
CA MET A 295 -2.57 -7.87 20.44
C MET A 295 -2.57 -6.75 21.49
N GLU A 296 -1.89 -6.94 22.63
CA GLU A 296 -1.83 -5.92 23.69
C GLU A 296 -1.09 -4.66 23.25
N ASP A 297 -0.03 -4.81 22.46
CA ASP A 297 0.71 -3.69 21.87
C ASP A 297 -0.11 -2.96 20.81
N ALA A 298 -0.86 -3.72 20.00
CA ALA A 298 -1.78 -3.14 19.01
C ALA A 298 -2.86 -2.29 19.68
N LEU A 299 -3.51 -2.81 20.72
CA LEU A 299 -4.56 -2.10 21.47
C LEU A 299 -4.04 -0.80 22.09
N GLN A 300 -2.83 -0.82 22.65
CA GLN A 300 -2.16 0.38 23.17
C GLN A 300 -1.94 1.45 22.09
N LEU A 301 -1.54 1.06 20.88
CA LEU A 301 -1.32 1.99 19.76
C LEU A 301 -2.63 2.54 19.18
N PHE A 302 -3.66 1.70 19.02
CA PHE A 302 -4.96 2.17 18.56
C PHE A 302 -5.61 3.11 19.57
N GLN A 303 -5.48 2.83 20.87
CA GLN A 303 -5.93 3.74 21.91
C GLN A 303 -5.19 5.08 21.84
N LEU A 304 -3.86 5.08 21.70
CA LEU A 304 -3.08 6.31 21.49
C LEU A 304 -3.59 7.10 20.27
N ASN A 305 -3.98 6.40 19.20
CA ASN A 305 -4.49 7.02 17.99
C ASN A 305 -5.85 7.70 18.23
N VAL A 306 -6.76 7.03 18.95
CA VAL A 306 -8.04 7.60 19.39
C VAL A 306 -7.83 8.85 20.24
N GLU A 307 -6.89 8.81 21.19
CA GLU A 307 -6.56 9.95 22.06
C GLU A 307 -5.96 11.13 21.28
N SER A 308 -5.19 10.83 20.24
CA SER A 308 -4.52 11.84 19.41
C SER A 308 -5.43 12.43 18.34
N PHE A 309 -6.42 11.69 17.84
CA PHE A 309 -7.33 12.09 16.76
C PHE A 309 -8.82 11.80 17.07
N PRO A 310 -9.40 12.36 18.14
CA PRO A 310 -10.76 12.02 18.60
C PRO A 310 -11.89 12.45 17.65
N ALA A 311 -11.58 13.20 16.59
CA ALA A 311 -12.52 13.60 15.55
C ALA A 311 -12.46 12.70 14.29
N SER A 312 -11.47 11.81 14.19
CA SER A 312 -11.38 10.89 13.06
C SER A 312 -12.26 9.67 13.30
N TRP A 313 -13.10 9.31 12.33
CA TRP A 313 -13.88 8.07 12.43
C TRP A 313 -12.99 6.82 12.31
N ASN A 314 -11.89 6.93 11.56
CA ASN A 314 -11.02 5.81 11.21
C ASN A 314 -10.27 5.26 12.43
N VAL A 315 -9.85 6.11 13.38
CA VAL A 315 -9.21 5.63 14.61
C VAL A 315 -10.13 4.81 15.50
N TYR A 316 -11.42 5.15 15.53
CA TYR A 316 -12.43 4.36 16.25
C TYR A 316 -12.75 3.06 15.52
N ASP A 317 -12.77 3.08 14.19
CA ASP A 317 -12.98 1.88 13.37
C ASP A 317 -11.87 0.83 13.60
N SER A 318 -10.62 1.24 13.45
CA SER A 318 -9.47 0.35 13.66
C SER A 318 -9.34 -0.12 15.11
N TYR A 319 -9.64 0.74 16.10
CA TYR A 319 -9.66 0.32 17.49
C TYR A 319 -10.79 -0.68 17.78
N ALA A 320 -11.97 -0.47 17.19
CA ALA A 320 -13.08 -1.39 17.32
C ALA A 320 -12.76 -2.79 16.77
N GLU A 321 -12.11 -2.86 15.61
CA GLU A 321 -11.65 -4.11 15.03
C GLU A 321 -10.67 -4.84 15.96
N ALA A 322 -9.65 -4.14 16.46
CA ALA A 322 -8.67 -4.72 17.37
C ALA A 322 -9.33 -5.24 18.66
N GLN A 323 -10.28 -4.49 19.22
CA GLN A 323 -11.05 -4.91 20.39
C GLN A 323 -11.92 -6.14 20.10
N LEU A 324 -12.57 -6.19 18.94
CA LEU A 324 -13.36 -7.33 18.53
C LEU A 324 -12.51 -8.59 18.40
N ARG A 325 -11.35 -8.50 17.74
CA ARG A 325 -10.39 -9.61 17.62
C ARG A 325 -9.76 -10.01 18.95
N ASN A 326 -9.70 -9.09 19.91
CA ASN A 326 -9.31 -9.41 21.28
C ASN A 326 -10.45 -10.03 22.13
N GLY A 327 -11.67 -10.15 21.59
CA GLY A 327 -12.85 -10.70 22.28
C GLY A 327 -13.67 -9.66 23.05
N ASN A 328 -13.27 -8.38 23.04
CA ASN A 328 -13.93 -7.30 23.77
C ASN A 328 -15.11 -6.73 22.97
N ARG A 329 -16.18 -7.53 22.82
CA ARG A 329 -17.33 -7.20 21.96
C ARG A 329 -18.06 -5.90 22.34
N GLU A 330 -18.21 -5.63 23.64
CA GLU A 330 -18.89 -4.41 24.12
C GLU A 330 -18.11 -3.16 23.69
N LEU A 331 -16.80 -3.14 23.99
CA LEU A 331 -15.94 -2.03 23.64
C LEU A 331 -15.77 -1.88 22.12
N ALA A 332 -15.78 -2.98 21.37
CA ALA A 332 -15.83 -2.92 19.91
C ALA A 332 -17.13 -2.26 19.42
N ALA A 333 -18.28 -2.62 19.98
CA ALA A 333 -19.56 -2.02 19.62
C ALA A 333 -19.61 -0.52 19.91
N GLU A 334 -19.07 -0.08 21.05
CA GLU A 334 -18.95 1.34 21.41
C GLU A 334 -18.12 2.12 20.38
N ASN A 335 -16.95 1.59 20.02
CA ASN A 335 -16.06 2.24 19.07
C ASN A 335 -16.62 2.24 17.63
N TYR A 336 -17.23 1.15 17.16
CA TYR A 336 -17.93 1.17 15.86
C TYR A 336 -19.10 2.16 15.85
N ALA A 337 -19.85 2.26 16.94
CA ALA A 337 -20.91 3.26 17.05
C ALA A 337 -20.36 4.70 16.99
N LYS A 338 -19.21 4.95 17.62
CA LYS A 338 -18.52 6.24 17.56
C LYS A 338 -17.98 6.56 16.17
N SER A 339 -17.37 5.58 15.49
CA SER A 339 -16.95 5.66 14.09
C SER A 339 -18.11 6.06 13.17
N LEU A 340 -19.26 5.39 13.31
CA LEU A 340 -20.48 5.72 12.55
C LEU A 340 -21.05 7.10 12.86
N ALA A 341 -20.97 7.55 14.11
CA ALA A 341 -21.42 8.88 14.49
C ALA A 341 -20.57 9.98 13.85
N LEU A 342 -19.28 9.72 13.62
CA LEU A 342 -18.35 10.63 12.95
C LEU A 342 -18.41 10.49 11.41
N ASN A 343 -18.74 9.31 10.90
CA ASN A 343 -18.92 9.04 9.47
C ASN A 343 -20.07 8.04 9.25
N ALA A 344 -21.26 8.58 8.96
CA ALA A 344 -22.47 7.77 8.73
C ALA A 344 -22.39 6.84 7.51
N ASN A 345 -21.43 7.06 6.61
CA ASN A 345 -21.22 6.27 5.39
C ASN A 345 -20.26 5.09 5.58
N ASN A 346 -19.72 4.86 6.78
CA ASN A 346 -18.88 3.71 7.06
C ASN A 346 -19.73 2.41 7.05
N SER A 347 -19.86 1.79 5.88
CA SER A 347 -20.65 0.58 5.69
C SER A 347 -20.11 -0.62 6.47
N GLY A 348 -18.77 -0.72 6.60
CA GLY A 348 -18.11 -1.79 7.37
C GLY A 348 -18.49 -1.75 8.84
N ALA A 349 -18.35 -0.59 9.48
CA ALA A 349 -18.78 -0.40 10.87
C ALA A 349 -20.29 -0.67 11.05
N LYS A 350 -21.14 -0.24 10.10
CA LYS A 350 -22.58 -0.49 10.15
C LYS A 350 -22.89 -1.98 10.13
N GLN A 351 -22.21 -2.73 9.27
CA GLN A 351 -22.38 -4.17 9.13
C GLN A 351 -21.94 -4.91 10.40
N ILE A 352 -20.75 -4.61 10.92
CA ILE A 352 -20.22 -5.29 12.11
C ILE A 352 -21.04 -4.93 13.35
N LEU A 353 -21.37 -3.65 13.54
CA LEU A 353 -22.16 -3.20 14.69
C LEU A 353 -23.55 -3.85 14.74
N SER A 354 -24.16 -4.11 13.58
CA SER A 354 -25.46 -4.81 13.53
C SER A 354 -25.39 -6.24 14.09
N GLN A 355 -24.23 -6.89 14.02
CA GLN A 355 -23.97 -8.24 14.52
C GLN A 355 -23.51 -8.25 15.98
N LEU A 356 -22.95 -7.14 16.48
CA LEU A 356 -22.53 -6.99 17.88
C LEU A 356 -23.67 -6.60 18.82
N ARG A 357 -24.69 -5.92 18.31
CA ARG A 357 -25.89 -5.61 19.11
C ARG A 357 -26.63 -6.91 19.44
N PRO A 358 -27.21 -7.03 20.65
CA PRO A 358 -27.89 -8.25 21.07
C PRO A 358 -29.16 -8.44 20.23
N ALA A 359 -29.03 -9.15 19.12
CA ALA A 359 -30.13 -9.72 18.38
C ALA A 359 -29.69 -11.05 17.79
N LYS A 360 -30.20 -12.10 18.42
CA LYS A 360 -30.37 -13.46 17.90
C LYS A 360 -30.65 -13.45 16.40
N SER A 361 -29.64 -13.53 15.52
CA SER A 361 -29.90 -13.94 14.15
C SER A 361 -30.15 -15.44 14.18
N ARG A 362 -31.42 -15.82 14.39
CA ARG A 362 -31.96 -17.16 14.10
C ARG A 362 -32.69 -17.19 12.76
N LEU A 363 -32.39 -16.21 11.89
CA LEU A 363 -33.02 -16.02 10.60
C LEU A 363 -32.04 -16.49 9.53
N GLY A 364 -32.52 -17.28 8.57
CA GLY A 364 -31.70 -17.87 7.52
C GLY A 364 -32.02 -19.34 7.29
N ASN A 365 -32.06 -19.75 6.02
CA ASN A 365 -32.21 -21.14 5.61
C ASN A 365 -30.95 -22.01 5.81
N ALA A 366 -29.78 -21.41 6.05
CA ALA A 366 -28.54 -22.12 6.35
C ALA A 366 -28.11 -21.92 7.81
N HIS A 367 -27.71 -23.02 8.47
CA HIS A 367 -27.25 -23.02 9.85
C HIS A 367 -25.83 -23.59 9.94
N PHE A 368 -24.94 -22.85 10.59
CA PHE A 368 -23.55 -23.21 10.80
C PHE A 368 -23.29 -23.36 12.28
N THR A 369 -22.62 -24.45 12.67
CA THR A 369 -22.27 -24.74 14.05
C THR A 369 -20.81 -25.19 14.10
N LEU A 370 -20.05 -24.64 15.04
CA LEU A 370 -18.67 -25.05 15.31
C LEU A 370 -18.51 -25.44 16.79
N LYS A 371 -18.03 -26.67 17.02
CA LYS A 371 -17.83 -27.26 18.34
C LYS A 371 -16.34 -27.40 18.67
N GLY A 372 -16.00 -27.53 19.96
CA GLY A 372 -14.62 -27.78 20.41
C GLY A 372 -13.74 -26.52 20.53
N TYR A 373 -14.30 -25.33 20.33
CA TYR A 373 -13.59 -24.04 20.41
C TYR A 373 -14.14 -23.12 21.50
N ALA A 374 -14.50 -23.68 22.66
CA ALA A 374 -15.10 -22.93 23.76
C ALA A 374 -14.18 -21.83 24.33
N GLN A 375 -12.86 -21.88 24.10
CA GLN A 375 -11.91 -20.85 24.53
C GLN A 375 -11.60 -19.80 23.45
N ALA A 376 -12.19 -19.92 22.26
CA ALA A 376 -12.01 -18.92 21.21
C ALA A 376 -12.56 -17.57 21.66
N ARG A 377 -11.91 -16.48 21.24
CA ARG A 377 -12.37 -15.11 21.50
C ARG A 377 -13.32 -14.64 20.42
N LEU A 378 -13.05 -15.07 19.19
CA LEU A 378 -13.78 -14.70 18.00
C LEU A 378 -13.84 -15.87 17.01
N VAL A 379 -15.04 -16.18 16.54
CA VAL A 379 -15.27 -17.13 15.44
C VAL A 379 -16.06 -16.43 14.35
N ILE A 380 -15.60 -16.58 13.12
CA ILE A 380 -16.16 -15.92 11.94
C ILE A 380 -16.37 -16.94 10.84
N LEU A 381 -17.41 -16.75 10.04
CA LEU A 381 -17.67 -17.53 8.85
C LEU A 381 -17.22 -16.75 7.61
N ALA A 382 -16.32 -17.32 6.83
CA ALA A 382 -15.86 -16.74 5.58
C ALA A 382 -16.20 -17.68 4.41
N GLY A 383 -16.71 -17.14 3.30
CA GLY A 383 -17.12 -17.96 2.17
C GLY A 383 -17.49 -17.19 0.92
N SER A 384 -17.97 -17.92 -0.08
CA SER A 384 -18.36 -17.37 -1.39
C SER A 384 -19.47 -16.31 -1.33
N PHE A 385 -20.23 -16.25 -0.24
CA PHE A 385 -21.35 -15.33 -0.03
C PHE A 385 -20.96 -14.01 0.67
N ASN A 386 -19.72 -13.88 1.15
CA ASN A 386 -19.23 -12.66 1.79
C ASN A 386 -17.82 -12.28 1.33
N ASP A 387 -17.47 -12.69 0.11
CA ASP A 387 -16.17 -12.45 -0.53
C ASP A 387 -14.98 -12.91 0.33
N TRP A 388 -15.14 -14.02 1.04
CA TRP A 388 -14.12 -14.57 1.95
C TRP A 388 -13.65 -13.57 3.02
N SER A 389 -14.53 -12.70 3.48
CA SER A 389 -14.19 -11.76 4.56
C SER A 389 -13.98 -12.48 5.89
N ASP A 390 -12.88 -12.15 6.56
CA ASP A 390 -12.54 -12.62 7.91
C ASP A 390 -13.08 -11.73 9.03
N LEU A 391 -14.04 -10.85 8.75
CA LEU A 391 -14.62 -9.91 9.71
C LEU A 391 -16.14 -9.70 9.58
N HIS A 392 -16.75 -10.12 8.47
CA HIS A 392 -18.11 -9.72 8.10
C HIS A 392 -19.25 -10.65 8.54
N THR A 393 -18.96 -11.86 9.02
CA THR A 393 -19.99 -12.80 9.51
C THR A 393 -19.58 -13.41 10.85
N LEU A 394 -19.96 -12.76 11.94
CA LEU A 394 -19.62 -13.17 13.29
C LEU A 394 -20.51 -14.32 13.76
N LEU A 395 -19.91 -15.35 14.36
CA LEU A 395 -20.65 -16.36 15.10
C LEU A 395 -20.97 -15.85 16.51
N VAL A 396 -22.07 -16.35 17.05
CA VAL A 396 -22.50 -16.14 18.44
C VAL A 396 -22.14 -17.38 19.26
N LYS A 397 -21.63 -17.19 20.47
CA LYS A 397 -21.34 -18.28 21.38
C LYS A 397 -22.61 -18.66 22.15
N GLU A 398 -23.11 -19.87 21.94
CA GLU A 398 -24.27 -20.43 22.65
C GLU A 398 -23.81 -21.66 23.45
N GLY A 399 -23.55 -21.48 24.75
CA GLY A 399 -22.94 -22.51 25.59
C GLY A 399 -21.49 -22.79 25.19
N GLU A 400 -21.21 -24.02 24.75
CA GLU A 400 -19.88 -24.45 24.28
C GLU A 400 -19.73 -24.41 22.75
N GLU A 401 -20.80 -24.08 22.03
CA GLU A 401 -20.85 -24.07 20.57
C GLU A 401 -20.87 -22.64 20.03
N TRP A 402 -20.35 -22.47 18.82
CA TRP A 402 -20.47 -21.23 18.05
C TRP A 402 -21.48 -21.43 16.93
N THR A 403 -22.47 -20.54 16.82
CA THR A 403 -23.56 -20.67 15.87
C THR A 403 -23.76 -19.40 15.03
N CYS A 404 -24.19 -19.58 13.78
CA CYS A 404 -24.62 -18.50 12.90
C CYS A 404 -25.71 -19.02 11.95
N HIS A 405 -26.68 -18.16 11.67
CA HIS A 405 -27.69 -18.38 10.63
C HIS A 405 -27.51 -17.36 9.51
N LEU A 406 -27.59 -17.84 8.26
CA LEU A 406 -27.51 -17.02 7.06
C LEU A 406 -28.62 -17.40 6.09
N GLU A 407 -29.17 -16.40 5.41
CA GLU A 407 -29.98 -16.62 4.23
C GLU A 407 -29.06 -16.74 3.02
N LEU A 408 -29.08 -17.92 2.38
CA LEU A 408 -28.27 -18.22 1.21
C LEU A 408 -29.17 -18.64 0.05
N PRO A 409 -28.88 -18.19 -1.20
CA PRO A 409 -29.63 -18.67 -2.36
C PRO A 409 -29.38 -20.17 -2.57
N ALA A 410 -30.34 -20.86 -3.18
CA ALA A 410 -30.17 -22.26 -3.56
C ALA A 410 -28.92 -22.45 -4.43
N GLY A 411 -28.19 -23.53 -4.20
CA GLY A 411 -26.94 -23.84 -4.88
C GLY A 411 -25.80 -24.19 -3.93
N LYS A 412 -24.60 -24.26 -4.53
CA LYS A 412 -23.37 -24.69 -3.86
C LYS A 412 -22.61 -23.48 -3.32
N HIS A 413 -22.27 -23.53 -2.04
CA HIS A 413 -21.51 -22.49 -1.34
C HIS A 413 -20.25 -23.08 -0.71
N PHE A 414 -19.15 -22.34 -0.81
CA PHE A 414 -17.88 -22.70 -0.18
C PHE A 414 -17.67 -21.84 1.07
N TYR A 415 -17.18 -22.46 2.15
CA TYR A 415 -16.91 -21.74 3.38
C TYR A 415 -15.76 -22.33 4.21
N LYS A 416 -15.30 -21.52 5.17
CA LYS A 416 -14.37 -21.85 6.25
C LYS A 416 -14.77 -21.12 7.52
N PHE A 417 -14.38 -21.67 8.67
CA PHE A 417 -14.36 -20.89 9.92
C PHE A 417 -13.02 -20.19 10.08
N VAL A 418 -13.04 -18.99 10.64
CA VAL A 418 -11.86 -18.27 11.09
C VAL A 418 -11.94 -18.17 12.62
N VAL A 419 -11.10 -18.93 13.31
CA VAL A 419 -11.06 -19.01 14.78
C VAL A 419 -9.83 -18.26 15.28
N ASP A 420 -10.04 -17.13 15.96
CA ASP A 420 -8.95 -16.25 16.43
C ASP A 420 -7.89 -15.95 15.36
N GLY A 421 -8.36 -15.72 14.12
CA GLY A 421 -7.52 -15.45 12.94
C GLY A 421 -7.00 -16.70 12.20
N LYS A 422 -7.23 -17.91 12.73
CA LYS A 422 -6.85 -19.16 12.08
C LYS A 422 -7.97 -19.71 11.21
N TRP A 423 -7.71 -19.84 9.92
CA TRP A 423 -8.61 -20.44 8.95
C TRP A 423 -8.66 -21.96 9.09
N ILE A 424 -9.86 -22.52 9.24
CA ILE A 424 -10.10 -23.96 9.33
C ILE A 424 -11.27 -24.37 8.43
N VAL A 425 -11.14 -25.56 7.85
CA VAL A 425 -12.28 -26.29 7.27
C VAL A 425 -13.17 -26.73 8.42
N ASP A 426 -14.49 -26.74 8.20
CA ASP A 426 -15.46 -27.28 9.15
C ASP A 426 -15.14 -28.74 9.48
N PRO A 427 -14.72 -29.05 10.73
CA PRO A 427 -14.33 -30.41 11.12
C PRO A 427 -15.50 -31.40 11.08
N ASP A 428 -16.73 -30.91 11.24
CA ASP A 428 -17.94 -31.74 11.31
C ASP A 428 -18.62 -31.87 9.93
N ASN A 429 -18.16 -31.14 8.91
CA ASN A 429 -18.67 -31.26 7.55
C ASN A 429 -17.87 -32.31 6.75
N PRO A 430 -18.47 -33.45 6.37
CA PRO A 430 -17.77 -34.48 5.59
C PRO A 430 -17.51 -34.06 4.13
N HIS A 431 -18.09 -32.95 3.67
CA HIS A 431 -17.97 -32.46 2.31
C HIS A 431 -16.97 -31.29 2.24
N ALA A 432 -15.77 -31.58 1.73
CA ALA A 432 -14.77 -30.58 1.43
C ALA A 432 -14.22 -30.77 0.00
N GLU A 433 -13.90 -29.66 -0.66
CA GLU A 433 -13.37 -29.65 -2.02
C GLU A 433 -12.13 -28.76 -2.13
N ASN A 434 -11.24 -29.11 -3.06
CA ASN A 434 -10.07 -28.31 -3.38
C ASN A 434 -10.42 -27.25 -4.43
N ASP A 435 -9.96 -26.02 -4.24
CA ASP A 435 -10.20 -24.90 -5.16
C ASP A 435 -9.28 -24.90 -6.40
N GLY A 436 -8.33 -25.83 -6.48
CA GLY A 436 -7.36 -25.92 -7.58
C GLY A 436 -6.08 -25.12 -7.33
N ASP A 437 -6.06 -24.28 -6.30
CA ASP A 437 -4.89 -23.52 -5.83
C ASP A 437 -4.26 -24.14 -4.57
N GLY A 438 -4.68 -25.37 -4.24
CA GLY A 438 -4.15 -26.14 -3.11
C GLY A 438 -4.89 -25.92 -1.80
N ASN A 439 -5.98 -25.14 -1.77
CA ASN A 439 -6.78 -24.96 -0.55
C ASN A 439 -8.01 -25.87 -0.56
N ALA A 440 -8.25 -26.55 0.55
CA ALA A 440 -9.52 -27.25 0.79
C ALA A 440 -10.53 -26.31 1.43
N ASN A 441 -11.81 -26.38 1.03
CA ASN A 441 -12.92 -25.58 1.54
C ASN A 441 -14.11 -26.49 1.88
N SER A 442 -14.85 -26.19 2.95
CA SER A 442 -16.12 -26.87 3.27
C SER A 442 -17.19 -26.49 2.27
N VAL A 443 -18.07 -27.44 1.94
CA VAL A 443 -19.15 -27.25 0.97
C VAL A 443 -20.49 -27.36 1.66
N LEU A 444 -21.34 -26.36 1.46
CA LEU A 444 -22.77 -26.40 1.81
C LEU A 444 -23.59 -26.36 0.52
N ILE A 445 -24.56 -27.28 0.39
CA ILE A 445 -25.56 -27.24 -0.66
C ILE A 445 -26.87 -26.80 -0.03
N VAL A 446 -27.42 -25.70 -0.53
CA VAL A 446 -28.73 -25.17 -0.14
C VAL A 446 -29.73 -25.57 -1.21
N GLU A 447 -30.78 -26.28 -0.82
CA GLU A 447 -31.84 -26.75 -1.73
C GLU A 447 -32.88 -25.67 -2.07
#